data_AF-A0A934LSX1-F1
#
_entry.id   AF-A0A934LSX1-F1
#
_cell.length_a   1.000
_cell.length_b   1.000
_cell.length_c   1.000
_cell.angle_alpha   90.00
_cell.angle_beta   90.00
_cell.angle_gamma   90.00
#
_symmetry.space_group_name_H-M   'P 1'
#
loop_
_entity.id
_entity.type
_entity.pdbx_description
1 polymer ?
#
loop_
_entity_poly.entity_id
_entity_poly.type
_entity_poly.pdbx_seq_one_letter_code
_entity_poly.pdbx_strand_id
1 'polypeptide(L)'
;FYTQQGTDLWTLDEGGKSYATVESATAWLQMWADMRDEGLIPDADTTYTYTEDGPDSSALVSGKAAIGMIWSNQGAAYQAATTDELGMTTLPVGGEDSYVIQMSQYLAINKDSENKEAAALFINFFVTSPEVGAVLETNRGVPCSPVVRQAISDQASATDAAVYHIYEAVADRMIPQGPNLPNDQEFVAELELIGQQVAYGESSVDQAAEDLQALIERLAVK
;
A
#
# COMPACT_ATOMS: atom_id res chain seq x y z
N PHE A 1 2.98 6.13 -8.34
CA PHE A 1 2.88 6.88 -9.62
C PHE A 1 3.32 8.33 -9.48
N TYR A 2 2.67 9.16 -8.67
CA TYR A 2 3.03 10.59 -8.53
C TYR A 2 4.52 10.79 -8.20
N THR A 3 5.01 10.10 -7.17
CA THR A 3 6.43 10.11 -6.79
C THR A 3 7.37 9.64 -7.91
N GLN A 4 6.95 8.64 -8.69
CA GLN A 4 7.71 8.14 -9.86
C GLN A 4 7.86 9.17 -10.98
N GLN A 5 7.01 10.20 -10.98
CA GLN A 5 7.05 11.35 -11.89
C GLN A 5 7.67 12.59 -11.22
N GLY A 6 8.32 12.43 -10.06
CA GLY A 6 8.91 13.56 -9.31
C GLY A 6 7.88 14.52 -8.74
N THR A 7 6.63 14.07 -8.56
CA THR A 7 5.53 14.89 -8.05
C THR A 7 5.14 14.41 -6.65
N ASP A 8 5.38 15.24 -5.63
CA ASP A 8 4.90 14.96 -4.29
C ASP A 8 3.41 15.27 -4.17
N LEU A 9 2.63 14.28 -3.74
CA LEU A 9 1.18 14.45 -3.54
C LEU A 9 0.91 15.47 -2.43
N TRP A 10 1.70 15.45 -1.36
CA TRP A 10 1.65 16.44 -0.28
C TRP A 10 2.97 16.47 0.50
N THR A 11 3.41 17.66 0.88
CA THR A 11 4.52 17.89 1.80
C THR A 11 4.08 18.79 2.95
N LEU A 12 4.74 18.67 4.10
CA LEU A 12 4.49 19.52 5.27
C LEU A 12 5.18 20.90 5.16
N ASP A 13 5.99 21.10 4.14
CA ASP A 13 6.73 22.35 3.93
C ASP A 13 5.74 23.52 3.77
N GLU A 14 6.14 24.69 4.27
CA GLU A 14 5.36 25.94 4.16
C GLU A 14 3.92 25.88 4.72
N GLY A 15 3.61 24.91 5.59
CA GLY A 15 2.29 24.76 6.19
C GLY A 15 1.36 23.77 5.48
N GLY A 16 1.89 22.96 4.57
CA GLY A 16 1.12 21.97 3.79
C GLY A 16 1.00 22.39 2.34
N LYS A 17 1.61 21.64 1.42
CA LYS A 17 1.59 21.94 -0.01
C LYS A 17 1.51 20.67 -0.84
N SER A 18 0.62 20.69 -1.84
CA SER A 18 0.59 19.68 -2.89
C SER A 18 1.32 20.18 -4.13
N TYR A 19 2.03 19.29 -4.82
CA TYR A 19 2.62 19.54 -6.14
C TYR A 19 1.87 18.82 -7.25
N ALA A 20 0.79 18.11 -6.92
CA ALA A 20 -0.11 17.50 -7.88
C ALA A 20 -0.72 18.57 -8.80
N THR A 21 -0.91 18.19 -10.05
CA THR A 21 -1.58 18.99 -11.09
C THR A 21 -2.70 18.18 -11.74
N VAL A 22 -3.62 18.87 -12.42
CA VAL A 22 -4.61 18.21 -13.29
C VAL A 22 -3.90 17.29 -14.29
N GLU A 23 -2.77 17.69 -14.87
CA GLU A 23 -2.00 16.85 -15.81
C GLU A 23 -1.53 15.53 -15.17
N SER A 24 -1.01 15.57 -13.94
CA SER A 24 -0.63 14.36 -13.22
C SER A 24 -1.82 13.47 -12.87
N ALA A 25 -2.97 14.06 -12.56
CA ALA A 25 -4.22 13.35 -12.30
C ALA A 25 -4.77 12.68 -13.58
N THR A 26 -4.79 13.41 -14.69
CA THR A 26 -5.14 12.90 -16.02
C THR A 26 -4.24 11.73 -16.39
N ALA A 27 -2.93 11.85 -16.24
CA ALA A 27 -2.00 10.78 -16.58
C ALA A 27 -2.25 9.51 -15.76
N TRP A 28 -2.55 9.65 -14.46
CA TRP A 28 -2.86 8.51 -13.59
C TRP A 28 -4.18 7.83 -13.97
N LEU A 29 -5.26 8.60 -14.15
CA LEU A 29 -6.58 8.07 -14.49
C LEU A 29 -6.60 7.48 -15.90
N GLN A 30 -5.95 8.12 -16.87
CA GLN A 30 -5.84 7.63 -18.25
C GLN A 30 -5.11 6.29 -18.30
N MET A 31 -4.04 6.11 -17.53
CA MET A 31 -3.31 4.84 -17.47
C MET A 31 -4.24 3.67 -17.12
N TRP A 32 -5.13 3.84 -16.12
CA TRP A 32 -6.08 2.80 -15.72
C TRP A 32 -7.23 2.63 -16.72
N ALA A 33 -7.70 3.73 -17.32
CA ALA A 33 -8.72 3.68 -18.37
C ALA A 33 -8.22 2.91 -19.60
N ASP A 34 -7.01 3.23 -20.08
CA ASP A 34 -6.37 2.56 -21.21
C ASP A 34 -6.18 1.06 -20.92
N MET A 35 -5.64 0.71 -19.75
CA MET A 35 -5.47 -0.70 -19.36
C MET A 35 -6.81 -1.45 -19.32
N ARG A 36 -7.91 -0.79 -18.94
CA ARG A 36 -9.25 -1.41 -18.93
C ARG A 36 -9.80 -1.58 -20.33
N ASP A 37 -9.69 -0.57 -21.18
CA ASP A 37 -10.12 -0.60 -22.58
C ASP A 37 -9.36 -1.66 -23.39
N GLU A 38 -8.07 -1.87 -23.08
CA GLU A 38 -7.25 -2.93 -23.66
C GLU A 38 -7.52 -4.33 -23.06
N GLY A 39 -8.31 -4.42 -21.98
CA GLY A 39 -8.63 -5.68 -21.30
C GLY A 39 -7.46 -6.26 -20.49
N LEU A 40 -6.52 -5.42 -20.06
CA LEU A 40 -5.33 -5.80 -19.28
C LEU A 40 -5.60 -5.88 -17.77
N ILE A 41 -6.67 -5.24 -17.30
CA ILE A 41 -7.15 -5.30 -15.91
C ILE A 41 -8.61 -5.77 -15.88
N PRO A 42 -9.13 -6.24 -14.72
CA PRO A 42 -10.53 -6.64 -14.62
C PRO A 42 -11.51 -5.55 -15.07
N ASP A 43 -12.71 -5.93 -15.52
CA ASP A 43 -13.79 -4.97 -15.82
C ASP A 43 -14.31 -4.28 -14.54
N ALA A 44 -15.12 -3.24 -14.70
CA ALA A 44 -15.62 -2.42 -13.59
C ALA A 44 -16.41 -3.23 -12.55
N ASP A 45 -17.30 -4.12 -13.00
CA ASP A 45 -18.12 -4.96 -12.11
C ASP A 45 -17.27 -5.96 -11.33
N THR A 46 -16.24 -6.52 -11.96
CA THR A 46 -15.28 -7.39 -11.30
C THR A 46 -14.46 -6.59 -10.29
N THR A 47 -13.94 -5.41 -10.65
CA THR A 47 -13.25 -4.53 -9.69
C THR A 47 -14.14 -4.18 -8.49
N TYR A 48 -15.41 -3.83 -8.72
CA TYR A 48 -16.36 -3.52 -7.65
C TYR A 48 -16.67 -4.73 -6.75
N THR A 49 -16.74 -5.93 -7.32
CA THR A 49 -17.04 -7.16 -6.58
C THR A 49 -15.87 -7.62 -5.71
N TYR A 50 -14.63 -7.43 -6.19
CA TYR A 50 -13.41 -7.88 -5.54
C TYR A 50 -12.61 -6.68 -5.02
N THR A 51 -12.91 -6.25 -3.79
CA THR A 51 -12.40 -5.01 -3.20
C THR A 51 -10.90 -5.03 -2.85
N GLU A 52 -10.28 -6.21 -2.84
CA GLU A 52 -8.87 -6.41 -2.43
C GLU A 52 -8.52 -5.91 -1.01
N ASP A 53 -9.50 -5.89 -0.11
CA ASP A 53 -9.29 -5.62 1.32
C ASP A 53 -8.50 -6.75 2.02
N GLY A 54 -8.52 -7.95 1.44
CA GLY A 54 -7.88 -9.14 1.98
C GLY A 54 -8.02 -10.34 1.03
N PRO A 55 -7.40 -11.49 1.38
CA PRO A 55 -7.41 -12.67 0.53
C PRO A 55 -8.81 -13.21 0.20
N ASP A 56 -9.79 -12.97 1.07
CA ASP A 56 -11.18 -13.41 0.94
C ASP A 56 -12.01 -12.59 -0.05
N SER A 57 -11.63 -11.34 -0.32
CA SER A 57 -12.23 -10.50 -1.37
C SER A 57 -11.33 -10.31 -2.59
N SER A 58 -10.31 -11.16 -2.75
CA SER A 58 -9.27 -10.97 -3.74
C SER A 58 -9.62 -11.47 -5.15
N ALA A 59 -9.41 -10.63 -6.16
CA ALA A 59 -9.49 -10.98 -7.57
C ALA A 59 -8.32 -11.91 -7.97
N LEU A 60 -7.14 -11.73 -7.37
CA LEU A 60 -6.00 -12.62 -7.58
C LEU A 60 -6.28 -14.03 -7.03
N VAL A 61 -6.71 -14.13 -5.77
CA VAL A 61 -6.99 -15.44 -5.12
C VAL A 61 -8.16 -16.16 -5.78
N SER A 62 -9.18 -15.42 -6.24
CA SER A 62 -10.34 -15.99 -6.95
C SER A 62 -10.06 -16.34 -8.42
N GLY A 63 -8.83 -16.12 -8.92
CA GLY A 63 -8.44 -16.41 -10.29
C GLY A 63 -9.07 -15.49 -11.34
N LYS A 64 -9.52 -14.30 -10.94
CA LYS A 64 -10.05 -13.25 -11.82
C LYS A 64 -8.99 -12.29 -12.33
N ALA A 65 -7.89 -12.16 -11.60
CA ALA A 65 -6.70 -11.43 -12.01
C ALA A 65 -5.46 -12.33 -11.89
N ALA A 66 -4.48 -12.16 -12.77
CA ALA A 66 -3.20 -12.87 -12.69
C ALA A 66 -2.15 -12.12 -11.85
N ILE A 67 -2.35 -10.81 -11.63
CA ILE A 67 -1.46 -9.94 -10.88
C ILE A 67 -2.33 -9.11 -9.92
N GLY A 68 -1.94 -9.06 -8.65
CA GLY A 68 -2.53 -8.18 -7.64
C GLY A 68 -1.49 -7.19 -7.10
N MET A 69 -1.95 -6.05 -6.61
CA MET A 69 -1.12 -5.06 -5.92
C MET A 69 -1.45 -5.09 -4.44
N ILE A 70 -0.54 -5.64 -3.63
CA ILE A 70 -0.73 -5.83 -2.19
C ILE A 70 0.49 -5.31 -1.44
N TRP A 71 0.33 -5.07 -0.13
CA TRP A 71 1.49 -4.81 0.72
C TRP A 71 2.31 -6.09 0.90
N SER A 72 3.64 -5.97 0.91
CA SER A 72 4.55 -7.13 0.95
C SER A 72 4.28 -8.08 2.12
N ASN A 73 3.87 -7.56 3.28
CA ASN A 73 3.54 -8.36 4.45
C ASN A 73 2.26 -9.22 4.28
N GLN A 74 1.41 -8.92 3.31
CA GLN A 74 0.19 -9.69 3.03
C GLN A 74 0.48 -10.97 2.24
N GLY A 75 1.67 -11.12 1.64
CA GLY A 75 2.00 -12.25 0.76
C GLY A 75 1.73 -13.63 1.39
N ALA A 76 2.02 -13.80 2.69
CA ALA A 76 1.76 -15.07 3.38
C ALA A 76 0.28 -15.40 3.48
N ALA A 77 -0.56 -14.39 3.76
CA ALA A 77 -2.00 -14.58 3.86
C ALA A 77 -2.63 -14.90 2.49
N TYR A 78 -2.15 -14.24 1.43
CA TYR A 78 -2.59 -14.52 0.07
C TYR A 78 -2.18 -15.91 -0.40
N GLN A 79 -0.92 -16.31 -0.17
CA GLN A 79 -0.45 -17.65 -0.51
C GLN A 79 -1.21 -18.74 0.27
N ALA A 80 -1.57 -18.50 1.52
CA ALA A 80 -2.35 -19.45 2.30
C ALA A 80 -3.81 -19.60 1.82
N ALA A 81 -4.32 -18.62 1.08
CA ALA A 81 -5.70 -18.60 0.57
C ALA A 81 -5.85 -19.25 -0.82
N THR A 82 -4.76 -19.64 -1.48
CA THR A 82 -4.78 -20.29 -2.79
C THR A 82 -3.87 -21.53 -2.82
N THR A 83 -4.16 -22.45 -3.73
CA THR A 83 -3.28 -23.59 -4.02
C THR A 83 -2.24 -23.30 -5.10
N ASP A 84 -2.43 -22.20 -5.84
CA ASP A 84 -1.46 -21.75 -6.84
C ASP A 84 -0.22 -21.16 -6.14
N GLU A 85 0.96 -21.34 -6.75
CA GLU A 85 2.19 -20.72 -6.25
C GLU A 85 2.23 -19.25 -6.66
N LEU A 86 2.24 -18.35 -5.68
CA LEU A 86 2.29 -16.91 -5.91
C LEU A 86 3.73 -16.41 -5.95
N GLY A 87 4.10 -15.77 -7.05
CA GLY A 87 5.32 -14.98 -7.15
C GLY A 87 5.12 -13.57 -6.59
N MET A 88 6.19 -12.96 -6.10
CA MET A 88 6.23 -11.55 -5.70
C MET A 88 7.34 -10.83 -6.44
N THR A 89 7.05 -9.60 -6.90
CA THR A 89 7.99 -8.76 -7.63
C THR A 89 7.79 -7.29 -7.27
N THR A 90 8.72 -6.45 -7.70
CA THR A 90 8.65 -5.00 -7.52
C THR A 90 7.62 -4.39 -8.48
N LEU A 91 6.98 -3.28 -8.11
CA LEU A 91 6.23 -2.41 -9.02
C LEU A 91 7.12 -1.96 -10.21
N PRO A 92 6.50 -1.60 -11.36
CA PRO A 92 7.21 -1.01 -12.49
C PRO A 92 8.04 0.21 -12.08
N VAL A 93 9.20 0.39 -12.72
CA VAL A 93 10.12 1.51 -12.46
C VAL A 93 9.67 2.74 -13.22
N GLY A 94 9.64 3.89 -12.54
CA GLY A 94 9.35 5.19 -13.13
C GLY A 94 10.59 6.00 -13.48
N GLY A 95 10.44 7.32 -13.60
CA GLY A 95 11.54 8.26 -13.84
C GLY A 95 12.38 8.55 -12.60
N GLU A 96 11.76 8.52 -11.43
CA GLU A 96 12.38 8.87 -10.13
C GLU A 96 12.31 7.71 -9.12
N ASP A 97 13.22 7.77 -8.14
CA ASP A 97 13.18 6.91 -6.94
C ASP A 97 11.88 7.14 -6.18
N SER A 98 11.23 6.05 -5.76
CA SER A 98 9.83 6.13 -5.33
C SER A 98 9.40 5.05 -4.33
N TYR A 99 10.26 4.10 -4.01
CA TYR A 99 9.93 3.10 -3.01
C TYR A 99 10.04 3.70 -1.61
N VAL A 100 9.03 3.43 -0.79
CA VAL A 100 9.03 3.80 0.63
C VAL A 100 8.95 2.51 1.43
N ILE A 101 9.89 2.30 2.35
CA ILE A 101 9.65 1.30 3.41
C ILE A 101 8.69 1.94 4.41
N GLN A 102 7.42 1.59 4.24
CA GLN A 102 6.35 2.03 5.12
C GLN A 102 6.37 1.19 6.40
N MET A 103 6.18 1.87 7.54
CA MET A 103 5.86 1.19 8.80
C MET A 103 4.51 0.50 8.65
N SER A 104 4.50 -0.83 8.70
CA SER A 104 3.31 -1.64 8.42
C SER A 104 2.14 -1.31 9.35
N GLN A 105 2.39 -1.34 10.66
CA GLN A 105 1.38 -1.25 11.72
C GLN A 105 2.00 -0.67 13.00
N TYR A 106 1.15 -0.10 13.86
CA TYR A 106 1.56 0.43 15.17
C TYR A 106 0.72 -0.19 16.29
N LEU A 107 1.35 -0.46 17.43
CA LEU A 107 0.66 -0.70 18.69
C LEU A 107 0.76 0.56 19.55
N ALA A 108 -0.38 1.12 19.94
CA ALA A 108 -0.46 2.32 20.76
C ALA A 108 -1.12 2.02 22.12
N ILE A 109 -0.69 2.73 23.15
CA ILE A 109 -1.30 2.67 24.49
C ILE A 109 -2.26 3.84 24.62
N ASN A 110 -3.51 3.55 24.92
CA ASN A 110 -4.49 4.59 25.22
C ASN A 110 -4.03 5.43 26.42
N LYS A 111 -4.00 6.76 26.25
CA LYS A 111 -3.57 7.72 27.29
C LYS A 111 -4.38 7.60 28.60
N ASP A 112 -5.61 7.11 28.52
CA ASP A 112 -6.53 6.95 29.65
C ASP A 112 -6.56 5.50 30.20
N SER A 113 -5.74 4.59 29.66
CA SER A 113 -5.66 3.21 30.17
C SER A 113 -5.22 3.17 31.63
N GLU A 114 -5.88 2.36 32.46
CA GLU A 114 -5.48 2.11 33.85
C GLU A 114 -4.29 1.14 33.96
N ASN A 115 -3.92 0.45 32.87
CA ASN A 115 -2.91 -0.61 32.86
C ASN A 115 -1.73 -0.28 31.92
N LYS A 116 -1.18 0.94 32.00
CA LYS A 116 -0.15 1.43 31.06
C LYS A 116 1.14 0.61 31.14
N GLU A 117 1.60 0.25 32.33
CA GLU A 117 2.83 -0.54 32.49
C GLU A 117 2.68 -1.94 31.88
N ALA A 118 1.55 -2.61 32.14
CA ALA A 118 1.27 -3.93 31.58
C ALA A 118 1.16 -3.90 30.04
N ALA A 119 0.50 -2.87 29.49
CA ALA A 119 0.42 -2.67 28.06
C ALA A 119 1.80 -2.43 27.42
N ALA A 120 2.66 -1.62 28.06
CA ALA A 120 4.03 -1.39 27.59
C ALA A 120 4.87 -2.67 27.63
N LEU A 121 4.75 -3.48 28.69
CA LEU A 121 5.42 -4.77 28.79
C LEU A 121 4.96 -5.74 27.70
N PHE A 122 3.66 -5.77 27.40
CA PHE A 122 3.13 -6.58 26.30
C PHE A 122 3.68 -6.13 24.94
N ILE A 123 3.68 -4.82 24.66
CA ILE A 123 4.24 -4.30 23.40
C ILE A 123 5.72 -4.68 23.28
N ASN A 124 6.50 -4.50 24.36
CA ASN A 124 7.91 -4.89 24.36
C ASN A 124 8.08 -6.39 24.09
N PHE A 125 7.34 -7.25 24.80
CA PHE A 125 7.34 -8.70 24.55
C PHE A 125 7.00 -9.02 23.09
N PHE A 126 5.94 -8.41 22.56
CA PHE A 126 5.44 -8.64 21.22
C PHE A 126 6.47 -8.30 20.13
N VAL A 127 7.21 -7.20 20.27
CA VAL A 127 8.14 -6.73 19.22
C VAL A 127 9.59 -7.17 19.41
N THR A 128 9.96 -7.64 20.61
CA THR A 128 11.37 -8.00 20.92
C THR A 128 11.61 -9.48 21.17
N SER A 129 10.58 -10.30 21.37
CA SER A 129 10.73 -11.73 21.64
C SER A 129 11.00 -12.53 20.37
N PRO A 130 12.11 -13.31 20.29
CA PRO A 130 12.35 -14.23 19.19
C PRO A 130 11.25 -15.28 19.00
N GLU A 131 10.64 -15.76 20.10
CA GLU A 131 9.56 -16.74 20.04
C GLU A 131 8.30 -16.15 19.37
N VAL A 132 7.99 -14.88 19.65
CA VAL A 132 6.90 -14.18 18.97
C VAL A 132 7.25 -13.94 17.50
N GLY A 133 8.49 -13.54 17.21
CA GLY A 133 8.97 -13.38 15.84
C GLY A 133 8.90 -14.66 15.01
N ALA A 134 9.20 -15.81 15.61
CA ALA A 134 9.11 -17.11 14.92
C ALA A 134 7.67 -17.52 14.59
N VAL A 135 6.67 -16.97 15.30
CA VAL A 135 5.25 -17.19 15.00
C VAL A 135 4.72 -16.18 13.97
N LEU A 136 5.15 -14.92 14.06
CA LEU A 136 4.64 -13.85 13.21
C LEU A 136 5.37 -13.75 11.86
N GLU A 137 6.62 -14.19 11.79
CA GLU A 137 7.48 -14.12 10.60
C GLU A 137 7.43 -12.70 9.98
N THR A 138 7.11 -12.57 8.70
CA THR A 138 6.91 -11.27 8.02
C THR A 138 5.44 -10.84 7.91
N ASN A 139 4.49 -11.53 8.55
CA ASN A 139 3.04 -11.27 8.40
C ASN A 139 2.62 -9.84 8.83
N ARG A 140 3.34 -9.29 9.81
CA ARG A 140 3.18 -7.90 10.28
C ARG A 140 4.24 -6.95 9.74
N GLY A 141 4.86 -7.31 8.61
CA GLY A 141 6.04 -6.66 8.06
C GLY A 141 7.33 -7.28 8.60
N VAL A 142 8.45 -6.89 8.00
CA VAL A 142 9.77 -7.29 8.48
C VAL A 142 9.95 -6.85 9.94
N PRO A 143 10.30 -7.75 10.89
CA PRO A 143 10.37 -7.40 12.30
C PRO A 143 11.28 -6.19 12.55
N CYS A 144 10.80 -5.21 13.33
CA CYS A 144 11.56 -3.99 13.59
C CYS A 144 12.79 -4.23 14.50
N SER A 145 12.74 -5.24 15.37
CA SER A 145 13.84 -5.64 16.25
C SER A 145 14.93 -6.40 15.48
N PRO A 146 16.18 -5.91 15.46
CA PRO A 146 17.31 -6.64 14.85
C PRO A 146 17.54 -8.01 15.51
N VAL A 147 17.30 -8.12 16.83
CA VAL A 147 17.44 -9.38 17.58
C VAL A 147 16.45 -10.42 17.06
N VAL A 148 15.21 -10.01 16.81
CA VAL A 148 14.19 -10.90 16.24
C VAL A 148 14.57 -11.31 14.83
N ARG A 149 14.94 -10.36 13.96
CA ARG A 149 15.37 -10.67 12.58
C ARG A 149 16.52 -11.68 12.53
N GLN A 150 17.53 -11.49 13.38
CA GLN A 150 18.68 -12.39 13.46
C GLN A 150 18.30 -13.79 13.96
N ALA A 151 17.31 -13.90 14.85
CA ALA A 151 16.89 -15.18 15.40
C ALA A 151 16.02 -16.01 14.44
N ILE A 152 15.30 -15.35 13.53
CA ILE A 152 14.37 -16.02 12.59
C ILE A 152 14.93 -16.15 11.17
N SER A 153 16.10 -15.58 10.87
CA SER A 153 16.66 -15.54 9.50
C SER A 153 16.77 -16.92 8.84
N ASP A 154 17.16 -17.93 9.62
CA ASP A 154 17.40 -19.28 9.13
C ASP A 154 16.11 -20.10 9.00
N GLN A 155 14.97 -19.54 9.43
CA GLN A 155 13.65 -20.17 9.43
C GLN A 155 12.70 -19.53 8.41
N ALA A 156 13.20 -18.60 7.58
CA ALA A 156 12.40 -17.91 6.59
C ALA A 156 11.68 -18.90 5.65
N SER A 157 10.36 -18.76 5.55
CA SER A 157 9.59 -19.45 4.52
C SER A 157 9.96 -18.93 3.13
N ALA A 158 9.51 -19.62 2.07
CA ALA A 158 9.70 -19.13 0.70
C ALA A 158 9.05 -17.74 0.50
N THR A 159 7.90 -17.52 1.14
CA THR A 159 7.21 -16.23 1.15
C THR A 159 8.03 -15.15 1.86
N ASP A 160 8.60 -15.45 3.03
CA ASP A 160 9.46 -14.48 3.75
C ASP A 160 10.69 -14.12 2.93
N ALA A 161 11.30 -15.11 2.28
CA ALA A 161 12.45 -14.88 1.39
C ALA A 161 12.09 -13.97 0.21
N ALA A 162 10.89 -14.13 -0.37
CA ALA A 162 10.40 -13.25 -1.43
C ALA A 162 10.15 -11.82 -0.93
N VAL A 163 9.64 -11.65 0.30
CA VAL A 163 9.53 -10.33 0.94
C VAL A 163 10.91 -9.72 1.12
N TYR A 164 11.88 -10.42 1.69
CA TYR A 164 13.25 -9.90 1.84
C TYR A 164 13.88 -9.52 0.50
N HIS A 165 13.65 -10.32 -0.53
CA HIS A 165 14.14 -10.04 -1.87
C HIS A 165 13.58 -8.73 -2.44
N ILE A 166 12.29 -8.41 -2.21
CA ILE A 166 11.72 -7.11 -2.62
C ILE A 166 12.51 -5.97 -1.97
N TYR A 167 12.79 -6.04 -0.66
CA TYR A 167 13.51 -4.99 0.06
C TYR A 167 14.93 -4.81 -0.47
N GLU A 168 15.64 -5.91 -0.74
CA GLU A 168 16.96 -5.87 -1.37
C GLU A 168 16.90 -5.28 -2.79
N ALA A 169 15.91 -5.68 -3.58
CA ALA A 169 15.76 -5.26 -4.96
C ALA A 169 15.45 -3.77 -5.09
N VAL A 170 14.75 -3.17 -4.13
CA VAL A 170 14.38 -1.74 -4.17
C VAL A 170 15.34 -0.82 -3.39
N ALA A 171 16.36 -1.37 -2.73
CA ALA A 171 17.21 -0.63 -1.79
C ALA A 171 17.91 0.60 -2.39
N ASP A 172 18.18 0.58 -3.69
CA ASP A 172 18.81 1.67 -4.45
C ASP A 172 17.82 2.73 -4.97
N ARG A 173 16.52 2.51 -4.77
CA ARG A 173 15.41 3.34 -5.30
C ARG A 173 14.46 3.82 -4.20
N MET A 174 14.94 3.81 -2.96
CA MET A 174 14.17 4.18 -1.79
C MET A 174 14.24 5.68 -1.51
N ILE A 175 13.12 6.24 -1.08
CA ILE A 175 13.01 7.58 -0.51
C ILE A 175 12.47 7.53 0.93
N PRO A 176 12.70 8.57 1.76
CA PRO A 176 12.07 8.66 3.07
C PRO A 176 10.54 8.65 2.97
N GLN A 177 9.85 8.07 3.96
CA GLN A 177 8.40 8.18 4.03
C GLN A 177 8.00 9.63 4.27
N GLY A 178 7.30 10.21 3.28
CA GLY A 178 6.63 11.51 3.42
C GLY A 178 5.34 11.39 4.24
N PRO A 179 4.78 12.51 4.69
CA PRO A 179 3.50 12.49 5.38
C PRO A 179 2.34 12.17 4.42
N ASN A 180 1.26 11.59 4.93
CA ASN A 180 0.02 11.42 4.16
C ASN A 180 -0.68 12.78 3.99
N LEU A 181 -1.54 12.87 2.97
CA LEU A 181 -2.47 13.99 2.81
C LEU A 181 -3.35 14.12 4.08
N PRO A 182 -3.68 15.34 4.56
CA PRO A 182 -4.59 15.50 5.67
C PRO A 182 -5.95 14.86 5.39
N ASN A 183 -6.52 14.19 6.40
CA ASN A 183 -7.74 13.37 6.25
C ASN A 183 -7.63 12.29 5.18
N ASP A 184 -6.50 11.58 5.13
CA ASP A 184 -6.20 10.46 4.23
C ASP A 184 -7.35 9.46 4.00
N GLN A 185 -8.16 9.15 5.02
CA GLN A 185 -9.32 8.26 4.85
C GLN A 185 -10.42 8.85 3.96
N GLU A 186 -10.63 10.16 4.02
CA GLU A 186 -11.55 10.88 3.10
C GLU A 186 -10.97 10.88 1.69
N PHE A 187 -9.65 11.09 1.55
CA PHE A 187 -8.96 11.02 0.26
C PHE A 187 -9.13 9.65 -0.41
N VAL A 188 -8.85 8.56 0.32
CA VAL A 188 -8.95 7.19 -0.20
C VAL A 188 -10.39 6.88 -0.66
N ALA A 189 -11.39 7.20 0.15
CA ALA A 189 -12.79 6.92 -0.19
C ALA A 189 -13.27 7.72 -1.42
N GLU A 190 -12.89 9.00 -1.53
CA GLU A 190 -13.28 9.81 -2.69
C GLU A 190 -12.48 9.46 -3.94
N LEU A 191 -11.19 9.11 -3.82
CA LEU A 191 -10.39 8.62 -4.93
C LEU A 191 -10.98 7.33 -5.53
N GLU A 192 -11.44 6.42 -4.67
CA GLU A 192 -12.12 5.19 -5.11
C GLU A 192 -13.40 5.52 -5.89
N LEU A 193 -14.23 6.43 -5.38
CA LEU A 193 -15.45 6.87 -6.07
C LEU A 193 -15.16 7.50 -7.44
N ILE A 194 -14.16 8.39 -7.52
CA ILE A 194 -13.73 9.01 -8.78
C ILE A 194 -13.29 7.93 -9.78
N GLY A 195 -12.48 6.96 -9.34
CA GLY A 195 -12.04 5.84 -10.17
C GLY A 195 -13.20 4.96 -10.65
N GLN A 196 -14.19 4.70 -9.79
CA GLN A 196 -15.40 3.95 -10.14
C GLN A 196 -16.24 4.70 -11.20
N GLN A 197 -16.43 6.00 -11.07
CA GLN A 197 -17.16 6.81 -12.04
C GLN A 197 -16.50 6.77 -13.43
N VAL A 198 -15.16 6.81 -13.50
CA VAL A 198 -14.44 6.61 -14.77
C VAL A 198 -14.64 5.18 -15.28
N ALA A 199 -14.49 4.17 -14.43
CA ALA A 199 -14.62 2.77 -14.82
C ALA A 199 -16.01 2.40 -15.37
N TYR A 200 -17.07 3.03 -14.84
CA TYR A 200 -18.45 2.87 -15.32
C TYR A 200 -18.83 3.81 -16.47
N GLY A 201 -17.93 4.69 -16.90
CA GLY A 201 -18.19 5.68 -17.95
C GLY A 201 -19.15 6.79 -17.54
N GLU A 202 -19.34 7.02 -16.25
CA GLU A 202 -20.16 8.09 -15.68
C GLU A 202 -19.43 9.44 -15.67
N SER A 203 -18.10 9.42 -15.66
CA SER A 203 -17.23 10.60 -15.77
C SER A 203 -16.16 10.37 -16.84
N SER A 204 -15.80 11.44 -17.57
CA SER A 204 -14.63 11.40 -18.45
C SER A 204 -13.35 11.47 -17.64
N VAL A 205 -12.23 11.00 -18.22
CA VAL A 205 -10.90 11.12 -17.57
C VAL A 205 -10.56 12.59 -17.27
N ASP A 206 -10.87 13.51 -18.18
CA ASP A 206 -10.60 14.94 -17.98
C ASP A 206 -11.39 15.50 -16.78
N GLN A 207 -12.69 15.19 -16.67
CA GLN A 207 -13.50 15.67 -15.56
C GLN A 207 -13.06 15.04 -14.24
N ALA A 208 -12.81 13.73 -14.22
CA ALA A 208 -12.33 13.02 -13.05
C ALA A 208 -10.95 13.52 -12.59
N ALA A 209 -10.09 13.97 -13.52
CA ALA A 209 -8.80 14.58 -13.19
C ALA A 209 -8.95 15.95 -12.52
N GLU A 210 -9.89 16.78 -12.98
CA GLU A 210 -10.25 18.03 -12.31
C GLU A 210 -10.80 17.76 -10.90
N ASP A 211 -11.69 16.77 -10.76
CA ASP A 211 -12.29 16.38 -9.48
C ASP A 211 -11.23 15.86 -8.48
N LEU A 212 -10.31 15.01 -8.95
CA LEU A 212 -9.19 14.50 -8.15
C LEU A 212 -8.25 15.63 -7.73
N GLN A 213 -7.91 16.55 -8.64
CA GLN A 213 -7.08 17.70 -8.29
C GLN A 213 -7.77 18.59 -7.24
N ALA A 214 -9.07 18.87 -7.42
CA ALA A 214 -9.85 19.65 -6.47
C ALA A 214 -9.93 18.97 -5.08
N LEU A 215 -10.07 17.64 -5.04
CA LEU A 215 -10.00 16.84 -3.82
C LEU A 215 -8.65 17.02 -3.11
N ILE A 216 -7.55 16.87 -3.85
CA ILE A 216 -6.19 17.02 -3.30
C ILE A 216 -5.98 18.43 -2.72
N GLU A 217 -6.35 19.48 -3.47
CA GLU A 217 -6.23 20.87 -3.02
C GLU A 217 -7.06 21.16 -1.77
N ARG A 218 -8.29 20.64 -1.73
CA ARG A 218 -9.20 20.80 -0.60
C ARG A 218 -8.67 20.15 0.68
N LEU A 219 -8.02 18.99 0.56
CA LEU A 219 -7.47 18.26 1.70
C LEU A 219 -6.09 18.75 2.12
N ALA A 220 -5.28 19.25 1.19
CA ALA A 220 -3.93 19.76 1.46
C ALA A 220 -3.88 20.92 2.47
N VAL A 221 -4.99 21.63 2.68
CA VAL A 221 -5.11 22.82 3.54
C VAL A 221 -5.87 22.58 4.86
N LYS A 222 -6.34 21.35 5.12
CA LYS A 222 -7.03 20.99 6.37
C LYS A 222 -6.04 20.64 7.47
#